data_AF-A0A318CQ62-F1
#
_entry.id   AF-A0A318CQ62-F1
#
_cell.length_a   1.000
_cell.length_b   1.000
_cell.length_c   1.000
_cell.angle_alpha   90.00
_cell.angle_beta   90.00
_cell.angle_gamma   90.00
#
_symmetry.space_group_name_H-M   'P 1'
#
loop_
_entity.id
_entity.type
_entity.pdbx_description
1 polymer ?
#
loop_
_entity_poly.entity_id
_entity_poly.type
_entity_poly.pdbx_seq_one_letter_code
_entity_poly.pdbx_strand_id
1 'polypeptide(L)'
;MLVVSTRSLIILAALVWYVGGIILLLKGGSLLVEADAMKPEQDWPWLAAVAGLFLGGLKAKFLFNKICQKNLDRIAALERPKLWQFFRLGFFVMLTEVHAP
;
A
#
# COMPACT_ATOMS: atom_id res chain seq x y z
N MET A 1 8.08 -27.49 -3.64
CA MET A 1 7.69 -26.05 -3.76
C MET A 1 6.32 -25.98 -4.40
N LEU A 2 5.34 -25.32 -3.77
CA LEU A 2 3.97 -25.21 -4.30
C LEU A 2 3.95 -24.33 -5.56
N VAL A 3 3.73 -24.95 -6.71
CA VAL A 3 3.36 -24.26 -7.95
C VAL A 3 1.91 -23.83 -7.80
N VAL A 4 1.63 -22.56 -8.08
CA VAL A 4 0.29 -21.97 -7.93
C VAL A 4 -0.13 -21.29 -9.21
N SER A 5 -1.42 -21.01 -9.33
CA SER A 5 -1.94 -20.27 -10.48
C SER A 5 -1.51 -18.79 -10.44
N THR A 6 -1.38 -18.18 -11.61
CA THR A 6 -1.17 -16.74 -11.79
C THR A 6 -2.23 -15.92 -11.05
N ARG A 7 -3.49 -16.39 -11.04
CA ARG A 7 -4.60 -15.74 -10.34
C ARG A 7 -4.38 -15.66 -8.83
N SER A 8 -3.85 -16.73 -8.22
CA SER A 8 -3.54 -16.75 -6.78
C SER A 8 -2.49 -15.71 -6.41
N LEU A 9 -1.46 -15.52 -7.25
CA LEU A 9 -0.44 -14.48 -7.03
C LEU A 9 -1.00 -13.06 -7.16
N ILE A 10 -1.91 -12.83 -8.10
CA ILE A 10 -2.60 -11.55 -8.26
C ILE A 10 -3.45 -11.23 -7.03
N ILE A 11 -4.20 -12.22 -6.52
CA ILE A 11 -5.00 -12.07 -5.29
C ILE A 11 -4.11 -11.73 -4.10
N LEU A 12 -2.98 -12.43 -3.91
CA LEU A 12 -2.02 -12.14 -2.85
C LEU A 12 -1.44 -10.73 -2.96
N ALA A 13 -1.04 -10.31 -4.17
CA ALA A 13 -0.54 -8.97 -4.40
C ALA A 13 -1.60 -7.90 -4.08
N ALA A 14 -2.85 -8.13 -4.48
CA ALA A 14 -3.97 -7.23 -4.16
C ALA A 14 -4.22 -7.16 -2.65
N LEU A 15 -4.25 -8.29 -1.95
CA LEU A 15 -4.43 -8.34 -0.50
C LEU A 15 -3.41 -7.49 0.24
N VAL A 16 -2.12 -7.60 -0.12
CA VAL A 16 -1.07 -6.77 0.50
C VAL A 16 -1.30 -5.28 0.26
N TRP A 17 -1.67 -4.89 -0.96
CA TRP A 17 -1.95 -3.48 -1.27
C TRP A 17 -3.16 -2.94 -0.50
N TYR A 18 -4.26 -3.70 -0.42
CA TYR A 18 -5.45 -3.30 0.32
C TYR A 18 -5.18 -3.22 1.82
N VAL A 19 -4.52 -4.22 2.40
CA VAL A 19 -4.13 -4.22 3.82
C VAL A 19 -3.22 -3.04 4.14
N GLY A 20 -2.21 -2.78 3.31
CA GLY A 20 -1.33 -1.61 3.47
C GLY A 20 -2.10 -0.29 3.43
N GLY A 21 -3.03 -0.13 2.48
CA GLY A 21 -3.89 1.05 2.39
C GLY A 21 -4.78 1.24 3.61
N ILE A 22 -5.42 0.17 4.11
CA ILE A 22 -6.28 0.21 5.30
C ILE A 22 -5.46 0.60 6.53
N ILE A 23 -4.30 -0.02 6.77
CA ILE A 23 -3.44 0.30 7.91
C ILE A 23 -3.01 1.78 7.85
N LEU A 24 -2.65 2.28 6.66
CA LEU A 24 -2.25 3.68 6.50
C LEU A 24 -3.40 4.65 6.82
N LEU A 25 -4.62 4.33 6.37
CA LEU A 25 -5.82 5.13 6.66
C LEU A 25 -6.15 5.12 8.15
N LEU A 26 -6.10 3.96 8.81
CA LEU A 26 -6.34 3.85 10.25
C LEU A 26 -5.30 4.64 11.06
N LYS A 27 -4.01 4.48 10.73
CA LYS A 27 -2.93 5.20 11.43
C LYS A 27 -3.01 6.71 11.19
N GLY A 28 -3.27 7.13 9.95
CA GLY A 28 -3.47 8.53 9.60
C GLY A 28 -4.70 9.13 10.31
N GLY A 29 -5.80 8.38 10.38
CA GLY A 29 -7.01 8.77 11.11
C GLY A 29 -6.75 8.95 12.61
N SER A 30 -6.03 8.02 13.24
CA SER A 30 -5.63 8.15 14.66
C SER A 30 -4.84 9.43 14.90
N LEU A 31 -3.86 9.73 14.05
CA LEU A 31 -3.05 10.95 14.15
C LEU A 31 -3.89 12.22 13.99
N LEU A 32 -4.91 12.22 13.13
CA LEU A 32 -5.81 13.35 12.97
C LEU A 32 -6.69 13.56 14.20
N VAL A 33 -7.22 12.47 14.79
CA VAL A 33 -8.00 12.51 16.03
C VAL A 33 -7.14 12.99 17.21
N GLU A 34 -5.90 12.52 17.31
CA GLU A 34 -4.94 12.98 18.31
C GLU A 34 -4.61 14.47 18.14
N ALA A 35 -4.43 14.94 16.90
CA ALA A 35 -4.17 16.36 16.63
C ALA A 35 -5.34 17.26 17.02
N ASP A 36 -6.57 16.83 16.72
CA ASP A 36 -7.80 17.53 17.10
C ASP A 36 -7.97 17.58 18.64
N ALA A 37 -7.70 16.47 19.32
CA ALA A 37 -7.75 16.41 20.79
C ALA A 37 -6.70 17.32 21.47
N MET A 38 -5.56 17.57 20.82
CA MET A 38 -4.53 18.48 21.35
C MET A 38 -4.89 19.96 21.20
N LYS A 39 -5.58 20.36 20.12
CA LYS A 39 -5.96 21.75 19.83
C LYS A 39 -7.31 21.81 19.09
N PRO A 40 -8.43 21.64 19.81
CA PRO A 40 -9.76 21.52 19.21
C PRO A 40 -10.23 22.82 18.52
N GLU A 41 -9.66 23.98 18.85
CA GLU A 41 -9.96 25.25 18.19
C GLU A 41 -9.29 25.45 16.82
N GLN A 42 -8.46 24.51 16.35
CA GLN A 42 -7.76 24.62 15.07
C GLN A 42 -8.34 23.69 14.00
N ASP A 43 -8.82 24.27 12.89
CA ASP A 43 -9.34 23.52 11.74
C ASP A 43 -8.26 22.81 10.88
N TRP A 44 -6.98 22.94 11.27
CA TRP A 44 -5.86 22.38 10.51
C TRP A 44 -5.91 20.86 10.28
N PRO A 45 -6.38 20.01 11.22
CA PRO A 45 -6.52 18.57 10.99
C PRO A 45 -7.45 18.26 9.81
N TRP A 46 -8.53 19.02 9.61
CA TRP A 46 -9.41 18.84 8.45
C TRP A 46 -8.71 19.18 7.13
N LEU A 47 -7.94 20.27 7.10
CA LEU A 47 -7.14 20.61 5.94
C LEU A 47 -6.09 19.52 5.64
N ALA A 48 -5.44 18.99 6.68
CA ALA A 48 -4.49 17.89 6.56
C ALA A 48 -5.16 16.60 6.05
N ALA A 49 -6.39 16.31 6.48
CA ALA A 49 -7.17 15.16 5.99
C ALA A 49 -7.45 15.28 4.48
N VAL A 50 -7.96 16.44 4.03
CA VAL A 50 -8.26 16.70 2.61
C VAL A 50 -6.97 16.66 1.79
N ALA A 51 -5.90 17.31 2.24
CA ALA A 51 -4.62 17.30 1.57
C ALA A 51 -4.03 15.88 1.50
N GLY A 52 -4.13 15.10 2.57
CA GLY A 52 -3.70 13.71 2.64
C GLY A 52 -4.44 12.82 1.63
N LEU A 53 -5.77 12.94 1.55
CA LEU A 53 -6.58 12.21 0.55
C LEU A 53 -6.23 12.63 -0.88
N PHE A 54 -6.05 13.94 -1.13
CA PHE A 54 -5.70 14.45 -2.45
C PHE A 54 -4.32 13.95 -2.91
N LEU A 55 -3.29 14.10 -2.06
CA LEU A 55 -1.93 13.63 -2.34
C LEU A 55 -1.88 12.10 -2.45
N GLY A 56 -2.63 11.39 -1.61
CA GLY A 56 -2.79 9.94 -1.66
C GLY A 56 -3.38 9.48 -2.99
N GLY A 57 -4.48 10.12 -3.43
CA GLY A 57 -5.12 9.86 -4.72
C GLY A 57 -4.21 10.17 -5.91
N LEU A 58 -3.43 11.26 -5.83
CA LEU A 58 -2.45 11.61 -6.85
C LEU A 58 -1.37 10.53 -6.97
N LYS A 59 -0.79 10.10 -5.84
CA LYS A 59 0.17 8.99 -5.78
C LYS A 59 -0.45 7.68 -6.28
N ALA A 60 -1.71 7.41 -5.96
CA ALA A 60 -2.44 6.23 -6.46
C ALA A 60 -2.52 6.22 -7.98
N LYS A 61 -2.93 7.33 -8.58
CA LYS A 61 -3.09 7.46 -10.03
C LYS A 61 -1.78 7.37 -10.79
N PHE A 62 -0.74 8.06 -10.32
CA PHE A 62 0.50 8.22 -11.09
C PHE A 62 1.60 7.23 -10.72
N LEU A 63 1.76 6.90 -9.44
CA LEU A 63 2.86 6.06 -8.96
C LEU A 63 2.39 4.62 -8.76
N PHE A 64 1.38 4.40 -7.91
CA PHE A 64 0.97 3.04 -7.55
C PHE A 64 0.35 2.29 -8.72
N ASN A 65 -0.45 2.93 -9.56
CA ASN A 65 -1.01 2.28 -10.76
C ASN A 65 0.09 1.71 -11.67
N LYS A 66 1.16 2.48 -11.90
CA LYS A 66 2.31 2.05 -12.71
C LYS A 66 3.08 0.90 -12.06
N ILE A 67 3.25 0.93 -10.74
CA ILE A 67 3.93 -0.13 -9.98
C ILE A 67 3.09 -1.42 -10.00
N CYS A 68 1.79 -1.32 -9.77
CA CYS A 68 0.85 -2.44 -9.81
C CYS A 68 0.84 -3.09 -11.19
N GLN A 69 0.70 -2.30 -12.27
CA GLN A 69 0.73 -2.84 -13.63
C GLN A 69 2.02 -3.59 -13.91
N LYS A 70 3.18 -3.01 -13.59
CA LYS A 70 4.48 -3.70 -13.73
C LYS A 70 4.55 -5.01 -12.95
N ASN A 71 3.94 -5.07 -11.77
CA ASN A 71 3.90 -6.30 -10.98
C ASN A 71 2.96 -7.35 -11.60
N LEU A 72 1.81 -6.94 -12.12
CA LEU A 72 0.86 -7.80 -12.83
C LEU A 72 1.48 -8.37 -14.12
N ASP A 73 2.11 -7.52 -14.94
CA ASP A 73 2.79 -7.92 -16.17
C ASP A 73 3.89 -8.96 -15.87
N ARG A 74 4.65 -8.74 -14.78
CA ARG A 74 5.67 -9.70 -14.31
C ARG A 74 5.05 -11.02 -13.89
N ILE A 75 3.95 -11.00 -13.13
CA ILE A 75 3.26 -12.21 -12.68
C ILE A 75 2.71 -12.98 -13.89
N ALA A 76 2.17 -12.28 -14.90
CA ALA A 76 1.65 -12.87 -16.12
C ALA A 76 2.74 -13.57 -16.96
N ALA A 77 3.97 -13.07 -16.92
CA ALA A 77 5.11 -13.65 -17.64
C ALA A 77 5.74 -14.88 -16.95
N LEU A 78 5.23 -15.33 -15.79
CA LEU A 78 5.77 -16.50 -15.09
C LEU A 78 5.25 -17.81 -15.68
N GLU A 79 6.13 -18.61 -16.30
CA GLU A 79 5.77 -19.93 -16.83
C GLU A 79 5.42 -20.96 -15.73
N ARG A 80 6.07 -20.87 -14.56
CA ARG A 80 5.82 -21.74 -13.40
C ARG A 80 5.70 -20.91 -12.13
N PRO A 81 4.53 -20.33 -11.86
CA PRO A 81 4.36 -19.38 -10.77
C PRO A 81 4.50 -20.08 -9.40
N LYS A 82 5.28 -19.48 -8.50
CA LYS A 82 5.47 -19.95 -7.12
C LYS A 82 4.91 -18.94 -6.13
N LEU A 83 4.38 -19.41 -5.00
CA LEU A 83 3.72 -18.56 -3.98
C LEU A 83 4.50 -17.31 -3.59
N TRP A 84 5.83 -17.38 -3.47
CA TRP A 84 6.71 -16.29 -3.05
C TRP A 84 6.94 -15.21 -4.12
N GLN A 85 6.51 -15.44 -5.37
CA GLN A 85 6.78 -14.56 -6.51
C GLN A 85 5.67 -13.53 -6.72
N PHE A 86 4.84 -13.23 -5.72
CA PHE A 86 3.78 -12.20 -5.83
C PHE A 86 4.35 -10.77 -5.76
N PHE A 87 5.51 -10.57 -5.14
CA PHE A 87 6.33 -9.35 -5.24
C PHE A 87 7.80 -9.68 -5.49
N ARG A 88 8.61 -8.67 -5.88
CA ARG A 88 10.07 -8.77 -5.93
C ARG A 88 10.67 -8.71 -4.53
N LEU A 89 11.83 -9.35 -4.33
CA LEU A 89 12.58 -9.29 -3.06
C LEU A 89 12.81 -7.85 -2.56
N GLY A 90 13.11 -6.92 -3.46
CA GLY A 90 13.31 -5.50 -3.11
C GLY A 90 12.07 -4.81 -2.52
N PHE A 91 10.87 -5.28 -2.83
CA PHE A 91 9.64 -4.79 -2.19
C PHE A 91 9.59 -5.21 -0.71
N PHE A 92 10.03 -6.43 -0.39
CA PHE A 92 10.09 -6.89 0.99
C PHE A 92 11.17 -6.16 1.80
N VAL A 93 12.31 -5.82 1.18
CA VAL A 93 13.36 -4.99 1.82
C VAL A 93 12.84 -3.60 2.17
N MET A 94 12.11 -2.96 1.25
CA MET A 94 11.45 -1.68 1.53
C MET A 94 10.41 -1.78 2.66
N LEU A 95 9.72 -2.92 2.76
CA LEU A 95 8.73 -3.16 3.80
C LEU A 95 9.37 -3.34 5.20
N THR A 96 10.60 -3.86 5.26
CA THR A 96 11.36 -3.98 6.52
C THR A 96 11.93 -2.64 7.01
N GLU A 97 12.23 -1.68 6.13
CA GLU A 97 12.66 -0.34 6.56
C GLU A 97 11.55 0.44 7.29
N VAL A 98 10.27 0.16 7.01
CA VAL A 98 9.12 0.73 7.74
C VAL A 98 9.04 0.22 9.20
N HIS A 99 9.87 -0.76 9.57
CA HIS A 99 9.95 -1.36 10.91
C HIS A 99 11.27 -1.05 11.65
N ALA A 100 12.11 -0.13 11.16
CA ALA A 100 13.27 0.31 11.92
C ALA A 100 12.82 1.19 13.10
N PRO A 101 13.29 0.91 14.33
CA PRO A 101 12.89 1.61 15.56
C PRO A 101 13.25 3.09 15.58
#